data_AF-A0A969QIC5-F1
#
_entry.id   AF-A0A969QIC5-F1
#
_cell.length_a   1.000
_cell.length_b   1.000
_cell.length_c   1.000
_cell.angle_alpha   90.00
_cell.angle_beta   90.00
_cell.angle_gamma   90.00
#
_symmetry.space_group_name_H-M   'P 1'
#
loop_
_entity.id
_entity.type
_entity.pdbx_description
1 polymer ?
#
loop_
_entity_poly.entity_id
_entity_poly.type
_entity_poly.pdbx_seq_one_letter_code
_entity_poly.pdbx_strand_id
1 'polypeptide(L)'
;MVASGSPVAAESAPPAENVGYQNNGYIGVGSAIGLGGNTTALGTGGVAILTKVRFSDSFSLHDATILFGGGAATSMVIVSADFPIRNDAGQTILSPFIGGGAMLRYDRGLSIHPAISGGLDIPVSKNFTGTVRINAGFPDNRQADVGILAGIGYNFGI
;
A
#
# COMPACT_ATOMS: atom_id res chain seq x y z
N MET A 1 -51.99 -25.30 43.55
CA MET A 1 -51.45 -25.42 42.19
C MET A 1 -50.72 -24.12 41.90
N VAL A 2 -49.39 -24.08 42.10
CA VAL A 2 -48.56 -22.88 41.91
C VAL A 2 -47.69 -23.14 40.69
N ALA A 3 -47.92 -22.38 39.62
CA ALA A 3 -47.10 -22.47 38.41
C ALA A 3 -45.77 -21.77 38.66
N SER A 4 -44.69 -22.56 38.76
CA SER A 4 -43.32 -22.06 38.78
C SER A 4 -42.89 -21.79 37.34
N GLY A 5 -42.86 -20.53 36.93
CA GLY A 5 -42.31 -20.11 35.64
C GLY A 5 -40.78 -20.13 35.69
N SER A 6 -40.16 -20.99 34.89
CA SER A 6 -38.70 -21.02 34.74
C SER A 6 -38.18 -19.69 34.17
N PRO A 7 -37.00 -19.19 34.61
CA PRO A 7 -36.40 -18.01 34.02
C PRO A 7 -35.98 -18.33 32.57
N VAL A 8 -36.43 -17.52 31.62
CA VAL A 8 -35.96 -17.55 30.24
C VAL A 8 -34.51 -17.05 30.26
N ALA A 9 -33.57 -17.94 29.94
CA ALA A 9 -32.17 -17.57 29.77
C ALA A 9 -32.08 -16.48 28.70
N ALA A 10 -31.41 -15.37 29.02
CA ALA A 10 -31.10 -14.35 28.03
C ALA A 10 -30.25 -15.00 26.93
N GLU A 11 -30.79 -15.05 25.71
CA GLU A 11 -30.05 -15.46 24.54
C GLU A 11 -28.87 -14.50 24.39
N SER A 12 -27.67 -15.00 24.68
CA SER A 12 -26.44 -14.25 24.49
C SER A 12 -26.40 -13.80 23.04
N ALA A 13 -26.36 -12.48 22.83
CA ALA A 13 -26.18 -11.90 21.50
C ALA A 13 -25.05 -12.63 20.77
N PRO A 14 -25.22 -12.98 19.49
CA PRO A 14 -24.16 -13.64 18.75
C PRO A 14 -22.86 -12.82 18.87
N PRO A 15 -21.71 -13.47 19.09
CA PRO A 15 -20.44 -12.75 19.17
C PRO A 15 -20.31 -11.89 17.92
N ALA A 16 -20.04 -10.60 18.11
CA ALA A 16 -19.79 -9.68 17.02
C ALA A 16 -18.77 -10.34 16.08
N GLU A 17 -19.18 -10.60 14.84
CA GLU A 17 -18.32 -11.19 13.84
C GLU A 17 -17.12 -10.25 13.69
N ASN A 18 -15.99 -10.67 14.24
CA ASN A 18 -14.72 -9.97 14.08
C ASN A 18 -14.27 -10.21 12.64
N VAL A 19 -14.90 -9.49 11.72
CA VAL A 19 -14.41 -9.34 10.36
C VAL A 19 -13.16 -8.48 10.47
N GLY A 20 -12.06 -9.10 10.89
CA GLY A 20 -10.75 -8.52 10.69
C GLY A 20 -10.65 -8.20 9.21
N TYR A 21 -10.47 -6.93 8.87
CA TYR A 21 -10.29 -6.50 7.49
C TYR A 21 -9.00 -7.13 6.94
N GLN A 22 -9.10 -8.35 6.44
CA GLN A 22 -8.05 -9.00 5.68
C GLN A 22 -8.08 -8.34 4.30
N ASN A 23 -7.40 -7.21 4.19
CA ASN A 23 -7.21 -6.55 2.90
C ASN A 23 -6.15 -7.33 2.11
N ASN A 24 -6.58 -8.06 1.08
CA ASN A 24 -5.68 -8.85 0.24
C ASN A 24 -4.88 -7.96 -0.74
N GLY A 25 -5.31 -6.71 -0.95
CA GLY A 25 -4.62 -5.79 -1.82
C GLY A 25 -5.47 -4.59 -2.23
N TYR A 26 -4.86 -3.65 -2.94
CA TYR A 26 -5.60 -2.52 -3.50
C TYR A 26 -5.05 -2.12 -4.87
N ILE A 27 -5.90 -1.49 -5.67
CA ILE A 27 -5.53 -0.78 -6.90
C ILE A 27 -6.01 0.66 -6.76
N GLY A 28 -5.16 1.60 -7.14
CA GLY A 28 -5.39 2.99 -6.83
C GLY A 28 -4.68 3.95 -7.76
N VAL A 29 -4.92 5.22 -7.45
CA VAL A 29 -4.28 6.34 -8.10
C VAL A 29 -3.66 7.26 -7.05
N GLY A 30 -2.61 7.95 -7.44
CA GLY A 30 -1.92 8.88 -6.56
C GLY A 30 -1.19 9.96 -7.32
N SER A 31 -0.63 10.88 -6.55
CA SER A 31 0.28 11.90 -7.00
C SER A 31 1.68 11.59 -6.49
N ALA A 32 2.66 11.77 -7.35
CA ALA A 32 4.08 11.72 -7.04
C ALA A 32 4.65 13.13 -7.01
N ILE A 33 5.53 13.40 -6.06
CA ILE A 33 6.29 14.64 -5.93
C ILE A 33 7.76 14.25 -5.94
N GLY A 34 8.49 14.74 -6.94
CA GLY A 34 9.93 14.58 -7.03
C GLY A 34 10.65 15.39 -5.95
N LEU A 35 11.58 14.76 -5.24
CA LEU A 35 12.41 15.41 -4.22
C LEU A 35 13.86 15.57 -4.65
N GLY A 36 14.32 14.76 -5.59
CA GLY A 36 15.71 14.79 -6.06
C GLY A 36 15.92 13.89 -7.26
N GLY A 37 16.90 14.26 -8.08
CA GLY A 37 17.15 13.64 -9.38
C GLY A 37 16.22 14.18 -10.47
N ASN A 38 16.67 14.15 -11.73
CA ASN A 38 15.93 14.66 -12.88
C ASN A 38 15.89 13.65 -14.04
N THR A 39 16.25 12.39 -13.76
CA THR A 39 16.40 11.37 -14.80
C THR A 39 15.11 10.58 -15.03
N THR A 40 14.22 10.52 -14.05
CA THR A 40 12.98 9.73 -14.09
C THR A 40 11.78 10.55 -13.63
N ALA A 41 10.58 10.05 -13.97
CA ALA A 41 9.32 10.58 -13.44
C ALA A 41 9.23 10.48 -11.90
N LEU A 42 10.05 9.66 -11.26
CA LEU A 42 10.16 9.61 -9.79
C LEU A 42 10.79 10.88 -9.21
N GLY A 43 11.81 11.42 -9.87
CA GLY A 43 12.53 12.63 -9.44
C GLY A 43 11.83 13.94 -9.81
N THR A 44 10.84 13.92 -10.70
CA THR A 44 10.08 15.11 -11.14
C THR A 44 8.63 15.13 -10.65
N GLY A 45 8.03 13.96 -10.41
CA GLY A 45 6.65 13.81 -9.95
C GLY A 45 5.60 13.80 -11.06
N GLY A 46 4.34 13.58 -10.66
CA GLY A 46 3.14 13.62 -11.50
C GLY A 46 2.10 12.59 -11.07
N VAL A 47 1.43 11.88 -11.99
CA VAL A 47 0.30 10.98 -11.64
C VAL A 47 0.74 9.52 -11.69
N ALA A 48 0.35 8.75 -10.69
CA ALA A 48 0.74 7.36 -10.52
C ALA A 48 -0.44 6.41 -10.40
N ILE A 49 -0.28 5.21 -10.96
CA ILE A 49 -1.09 4.03 -10.63
C ILE A 49 -0.38 3.29 -9.51
N LEU A 50 -1.15 2.87 -8.52
CA LEU A 50 -0.69 2.24 -7.30
C LEU A 50 -1.30 0.87 -7.16
N THR A 51 -0.49 -0.13 -6.83
CA THR A 51 -1.05 -1.41 -6.40
C THR A 51 -0.35 -1.93 -5.16
N LYS A 52 -1.09 -2.75 -4.43
CA LYS A 52 -0.56 -3.64 -3.40
C LYS A 52 -1.19 -5.00 -3.59
N VAL A 53 -0.38 -6.05 -3.55
CA VAL A 53 -0.85 -7.44 -3.48
C VAL A 53 -0.19 -8.10 -2.30
N ARG A 54 -0.98 -8.51 -1.31
CA ARG A 54 -0.49 -9.25 -0.15
C ARG A 54 -0.39 -10.73 -0.51
N PHE A 55 0.77 -11.34 -0.27
CA PHE A 55 0.99 -12.77 -0.55
C PHE A 55 1.37 -13.57 0.70
N SER A 56 1.55 -12.91 1.85
CA SER A 56 1.69 -13.56 3.15
C SER A 56 1.27 -12.64 4.28
N ASP A 57 1.38 -13.10 5.53
CA ASP A 57 0.98 -12.30 6.68
C ASP A 57 1.85 -11.06 6.95
N SER A 58 3.08 -11.09 6.45
CA SER A 58 4.06 -10.02 6.69
C SER A 58 4.65 -9.48 5.40
N PHE A 59 4.31 -10.03 4.23
CA PHE A 59 4.88 -9.58 2.96
C PHE A 59 3.82 -9.26 1.91
N SER A 60 4.10 -8.19 1.19
CA SER A 60 3.32 -7.70 0.06
C SER A 60 4.22 -7.29 -1.10
N LEU A 61 3.61 -7.20 -2.27
CA LEU A 61 4.16 -6.57 -3.45
C LEU A 61 3.50 -5.20 -3.60
N HIS A 62 4.28 -4.13 -3.42
CA HIS A 62 3.84 -2.76 -3.73
C HIS A 62 4.37 -2.37 -5.11
N ASP A 63 3.44 -2.00 -6.00
CA ASP A 63 3.78 -1.36 -7.27
C ASP A 63 3.43 0.12 -7.21
N ALA A 64 4.26 0.94 -7.86
CA ALA A 64 3.91 2.29 -8.26
C ALA A 64 4.42 2.55 -9.67
N THR A 65 3.50 2.88 -10.58
CA THR A 65 3.84 3.31 -11.93
C THR A 65 3.48 4.77 -12.12
N ILE A 66 4.50 5.62 -12.26
CA ILE A 66 4.36 7.06 -12.51
C ILE A 66 4.26 7.26 -14.02
N LEU A 67 3.05 7.60 -14.48
CA LEU A 67 2.69 7.66 -15.90
C LEU A 67 2.98 9.02 -16.53
N PHE A 68 2.76 10.08 -15.76
CA PHE A 68 2.87 11.46 -16.21
C PHE A 68 3.84 12.19 -15.30
N GLY A 69 4.73 13.00 -15.87
CA GLY A 69 5.79 13.70 -15.15
C GLY A 69 6.88 14.23 -16.09
N GLY A 70 7.85 14.97 -15.55
CA GLY A 70 9.04 15.35 -16.33
C GLY A 70 9.96 14.13 -16.51
N GLY A 71 10.26 13.73 -17.75
CA GLY A 71 11.15 12.60 -18.03
C GLY A 71 10.40 11.30 -18.36
N ALA A 72 11.09 10.16 -18.26
CA ALA A 72 10.56 8.87 -18.71
C ALA A 72 9.60 8.24 -17.70
N ALA A 73 8.51 7.62 -18.20
CA ALA A 73 7.61 6.81 -17.40
C ALA A 73 8.41 5.76 -16.61
N THR A 74 8.08 5.62 -15.34
CA THR A 74 8.87 4.84 -14.38
C THR A 74 7.95 4.00 -13.51
N SER A 75 8.21 2.70 -13.45
CA SER A 75 7.52 1.75 -12.58
C SER A 75 8.45 1.27 -11.48
N MET A 76 7.89 1.00 -10.31
CA MET A 76 8.62 0.44 -9.18
C MET A 76 7.89 -0.79 -8.71
N VAL A 77 8.62 -1.91 -8.63
CA VAL A 77 8.11 -3.20 -8.15
C VAL A 77 8.88 -3.53 -6.88
N ILE A 78 8.22 -3.43 -5.73
CA ILE A 78 8.84 -3.52 -4.42
C ILE A 78 8.24 -4.68 -3.64
N VAL A 79 9.09 -5.59 -3.19
CA VAL A 79 8.70 -6.57 -2.17
C VAL A 79 8.88 -5.90 -0.81
N SER A 80 7.81 -5.82 -0.03
CA SER A 80 7.79 -5.11 1.26
C SER A 80 7.49 -6.06 2.41
N ALA A 81 8.08 -5.76 3.56
CA ALA A 81 7.60 -6.23 4.85
C ALA A 81 6.58 -5.24 5.42
N ASP A 82 5.44 -5.74 5.88
CA ASP A 82 4.33 -4.97 6.47
C ASP A 82 4.25 -5.17 7.99
N PHE A 83 3.96 -4.08 8.71
CA PHE A 83 3.89 -4.06 10.17
C PHE A 83 2.51 -3.58 10.67
N PRO A 84 1.43 -4.37 10.49
CA PRO A 84 0.08 -3.91 10.81
C PRO A 84 -0.10 -3.60 12.29
N ILE A 85 -0.46 -2.35 12.60
CA ILE A 85 -0.87 -1.90 13.93
C ILE A 85 -2.38 -2.06 14.04
N ARG A 86 -2.82 -2.76 15.09
CA ARG A 86 -4.23 -3.12 15.29
C ARG A 86 -4.79 -2.46 16.56
N ASN A 87 -6.08 -2.15 16.55
CA ASN A 87 -6.80 -1.72 17.75
C ASN A 87 -7.22 -2.93 18.62
N ASP A 88 -7.88 -2.66 19.74
CA ASP A 88 -8.37 -3.70 20.67
C ASP A 88 -9.39 -4.66 20.04
N ALA A 89 -10.06 -4.22 18.96
CA ALA A 89 -10.97 -5.05 18.16
C ALA A 89 -10.25 -5.86 17.07
N GLY A 90 -8.92 -5.86 17.04
CA GLY A 90 -8.11 -6.60 16.06
C GLY A 90 -8.11 -6.02 14.65
N GLN A 91 -8.68 -4.83 14.44
CA GLN A 91 -8.73 -4.16 13.15
C GLN A 91 -7.44 -3.38 12.90
N THR A 92 -6.86 -3.54 11.72
CA THR A 92 -5.70 -2.75 11.29
C THR A 92 -6.11 -1.28 11.17
N ILE A 93 -5.40 -0.39 11.86
CA ILE A 93 -5.61 1.07 11.81
C ILE A 93 -4.53 1.78 11.01
N LEU A 94 -3.35 1.16 10.90
CA LEU A 94 -2.20 1.67 10.17
C LEU A 94 -1.28 0.50 9.85
N SER A 95 -0.68 0.47 8.68
CA SER A 95 0.29 -0.54 8.28
C SER A 95 1.51 0.13 7.68
N PRO A 96 2.53 0.45 8.49
CA PRO A 96 3.85 0.79 7.98
C PRO A 96 4.44 -0.35 7.16
N PHE A 97 5.23 -0.01 6.15
CA PHE A 97 5.97 -0.97 5.35
C PHE A 97 7.35 -0.44 4.94
N ILE A 98 8.26 -1.37 4.68
CA ILE A 98 9.56 -1.09 4.07
C ILE A 98 9.92 -2.24 3.13
N GLY A 99 10.56 -1.93 2.01
CA GLY A 99 10.85 -2.92 0.98
C GLY A 99 11.96 -2.52 0.03
N GLY A 100 12.37 -3.51 -0.75
CA GLY A 100 13.35 -3.38 -1.82
C GLY A 100 12.86 -4.08 -3.08
N GLY A 101 13.42 -3.68 -4.22
CA GLY A 101 13.08 -4.29 -5.49
C GLY A 101 13.70 -3.54 -6.65
N ALA A 102 12.92 -3.33 -7.70
CA ALA A 102 13.40 -2.80 -8.96
C ALA A 102 12.61 -1.57 -9.41
N MET A 103 13.33 -0.62 -10.00
CA MET A 103 12.80 0.49 -10.78
C MET A 103 12.97 0.19 -12.26
N LEU A 104 11.88 0.19 -13.00
CA LEU A 104 11.82 0.02 -14.44
C LEU A 104 11.67 1.39 -15.07
N ARG A 105 12.60 1.76 -15.95
CA ARG A 105 12.56 3.00 -16.71
C ARG A 105 12.37 2.69 -18.19
N TYR A 106 11.40 3.35 -18.80
CA TYR A 106 11.08 3.22 -20.22
C TYR A 106 11.60 4.44 -21.01
N ASP A 107 12.92 4.49 -21.25
CA ASP A 107 13.56 5.54 -22.08
C ASP A 107 14.35 4.89 -23.22
N ARG A 108 13.82 4.99 -24.46
CA ARG A 108 14.41 4.40 -25.68
C ARG A 108 14.69 2.88 -25.57
N GLY A 109 14.10 2.23 -24.58
CA GLY A 109 14.32 0.85 -24.18
C GLY A 109 13.95 0.65 -22.71
N LEU A 110 13.90 -0.60 -22.25
CA LEU A 110 13.68 -0.94 -20.84
C LEU A 110 15.03 -0.97 -20.10
N SER A 111 15.17 -0.14 -19.07
CA SER A 111 16.28 -0.23 -18.10
C SER A 111 15.74 -0.67 -16.74
N ILE A 112 16.49 -1.51 -16.03
CA ILE A 112 16.13 -1.99 -14.70
C ILE A 112 17.22 -1.55 -13.72
N HIS A 113 16.81 -0.91 -12.63
CA HIS A 113 17.71 -0.38 -11.60
C HIS A 113 17.26 -0.84 -10.20
N PRO A 114 18.17 -0.96 -9.22
CA PRO A 114 17.79 -1.23 -7.84
C PRO A 114 16.90 -0.12 -7.26
N ALA A 115 15.98 -0.50 -6.38
CA ALA A 115 15.07 0.43 -5.73
C ALA A 115 14.75 0.03 -4.29
N ILE A 116 14.43 1.03 -3.48
CA ILE A 116 13.86 0.86 -2.14
C ILE A 116 12.63 1.73 -1.98
N SER A 117 11.72 1.30 -1.12
CA SER A 117 10.52 2.06 -0.77
C SER A 117 10.16 1.84 0.70
N GLY A 118 9.57 2.85 1.30
CA GLY A 118 8.96 2.75 2.62
C GLY A 118 7.76 3.67 2.71
N GLY A 119 6.80 3.32 3.56
CA GLY A 119 5.57 4.08 3.63
C GLY A 119 4.58 3.58 4.65
N LEU A 120 3.37 4.13 4.54
CA LEU A 120 2.24 3.87 5.41
C LEU A 120 1.02 3.57 4.54
N ASP A 121 0.34 2.47 4.82
CA ASP A 121 -1.01 2.20 4.33
C ASP A 121 -2.02 2.43 5.47
N ILE A 122 -3.05 3.24 5.21
CA ILE A 122 -4.05 3.69 6.17
C ILE A 122 -5.42 3.22 5.70
N PRO A 123 -6.08 2.27 6.39
CA PRO A 123 -7.46 1.92 6.09
C PRO A 123 -8.37 3.13 6.34
N VAL A 124 -8.90 3.72 5.27
CA VAL A 124 -9.81 4.89 5.35
C VAL A 124 -11.25 4.41 5.54
N SER A 125 -11.58 3.27 4.93
CA SER A 125 -12.88 2.61 5.07
C SER A 125 -12.74 1.12 4.73
N LYS A 126 -13.84 0.37 4.79
CA LYS A 126 -13.88 -1.04 4.35
C LYS A 126 -13.34 -1.21 2.92
N ASN A 127 -13.62 -0.24 2.05
CA ASN A 127 -13.38 -0.36 0.61
C ASN A 127 -12.17 0.44 0.14
N PHE A 128 -11.59 1.30 0.99
CA PHE A 128 -10.54 2.23 0.57
C PHE A 128 -9.37 2.26 1.54
N THR A 129 -8.16 2.28 0.98
CA THR A 129 -6.90 2.47 1.68
C THR A 129 -6.21 3.72 1.15
N GLY A 130 -5.85 4.63 2.04
CA GLY A 130 -4.91 5.71 1.74
C GLY A 130 -3.48 5.20 1.84
N THR A 131 -2.57 5.71 1.03
CA THR A 131 -1.15 5.31 1.06
C THR A 131 -0.25 6.54 0.92
N VAL A 132 0.84 6.57 1.68
CA VAL A 132 1.91 7.55 1.55
C VAL A 132 3.24 6.80 1.54
N ARG A 133 4.11 7.09 0.56
CA ARG A 133 5.33 6.34 0.29
C ARG A 133 6.47 7.28 -0.02
N ILE A 134 7.67 6.93 0.41
CA ILE A 134 8.93 7.50 -0.04
C ILE A 134 9.62 6.43 -0.86
N ASN A 135 10.05 6.79 -2.05
CA ASN A 135 10.64 5.89 -3.02
C ASN A 135 12.00 6.41 -3.44
N ALA A 136 12.98 5.53 -3.56
CA ALA A 136 14.29 5.84 -4.09
C ALA A 136 14.73 4.78 -5.11
N GLY A 137 15.09 5.24 -6.31
CA GLY A 137 15.69 4.42 -7.36
C GLY A 137 17.16 4.80 -7.56
N PHE A 138 17.99 3.81 -7.86
CA PHE A 138 19.44 3.99 -8.00
C PHE A 138 19.90 3.72 -9.44
N PRO A 139 19.74 4.69 -10.37
CA PRO A 139 20.24 4.56 -11.73
C PRO A 139 21.77 4.56 -11.79
N ASP A 140 22.34 3.74 -12.66
CA ASP A 140 23.80 3.59 -12.78
C ASP A 140 24.48 4.94 -13.09
N ASN A 141 25.60 5.19 -12.40
CA ASN A 141 26.47 6.37 -12.58
C ASN A 141 25.74 7.72 -12.43
N ARG A 142 24.63 7.76 -11.69
CA ARG A 142 23.84 8.98 -11.43
C ARG A 142 23.43 9.08 -9.97
N GLN A 143 22.95 10.26 -9.58
CA GLN A 143 22.32 10.47 -8.27
C GLN A 143 21.04 9.63 -8.18
N ALA A 144 20.71 9.22 -6.95
CA ALA A 144 19.45 8.54 -6.69
C ALA A 144 18.27 9.45 -7.06
N ASP A 145 17.30 8.90 -7.77
CA ASP A 145 16.03 9.60 -8.01
C ASP A 145 15.11 9.28 -6.84
N VAL A 146 14.63 10.32 -6.14
CA VAL A 146 13.83 10.20 -4.92
C VAL A 146 12.51 10.93 -5.09
N GLY A 147 11.41 10.31 -4.66
CA GLY A 147 10.09 10.90 -4.72
C GLY A 147 9.17 10.45 -3.60
N ILE A 148 8.29 11.34 -3.18
CA ILE A 148 7.15 11.03 -2.33
C ILE A 148 5.96 10.69 -3.22
N LEU A 149 5.16 9.74 -2.78
CA LEU A 149 3.93 9.37 -3.44
C LEU A 149 2.80 9.32 -2.41
N ALA A 150 1.66 9.91 -2.73
CA ALA A 150 0.46 9.84 -1.91
C ALA A 150 -0.75 9.50 -2.78
N GLY A 151 -1.63 8.64 -2.29
CA GLY A 151 -2.80 8.23 -3.09
C GLY A 151 -3.85 7.47 -2.31
N ILE A 152 -4.88 7.04 -3.04
CA ILE A 152 -5.98 6.24 -2.54
C ILE A 152 -6.18 5.02 -3.44
N GLY A 153 -6.41 3.87 -2.83
CA GLY A 153 -6.67 2.61 -3.50
C GLY A 153 -8.01 2.02 -3.07
N TYR A 154 -8.70 1.42 -4.03
CA TYR A 154 -9.85 0.56 -3.79
C TYR A 154 -9.35 -0.83 -3.40
N ASN A 155 -9.82 -1.32 -2.25
CA ASN A 155 -9.46 -2.62 -1.71
C ASN A 155 -10.11 -3.72 -2.55
N PHE A 156 -9.34 -4.72 -2.92
CA PHE A 156 -9.84 -5.93 -3.55
C PHE A 156 -9.47 -7.14 -2.71
N GLY A 157 -10.42 -8.06 -2.61
CA GLY A 157 -10.28 -9.30 -1.88
C GLY A 157 -11.58 -10.09 -1.96
N ILE A 158 -11.46 -11.32 -2.43
CA ILE A 158 -12.47 -12.40 -2.38
C ILE A 158 -12.20 -13.18 -1.09
#